data_AF-A0A4S0G019-F1
#
_entry.id   AF-A0A4S0G019-F1
#
_cell.length_a   1.000
_cell.length_b   1.000
_cell.length_c   1.000
_cell.angle_alpha   90.00
_cell.angle_beta   90.00
_cell.angle_gamma   90.00
#
_symmetry.space_group_name_H-M   'P 1'
#
loop_
_entity.id
_entity.type
_entity.pdbx_description
1 polymer ?
#
loop_
_entity_poly.entity_id
_entity_poly.type
_entity_poly.pdbx_seq_one_letter_code
_entity_poly.pdbx_strand_id
1 'polypeptide(L)'
;ESRPLAIEEIELSQPGLGEVLVRIRAAGLCHSDLSVINGDRPRPMPMALGHEAAGVVEALGDGVRDLEPGDHVVMVFMPSCGHCLPCAEGRPALCEPGAAA
;
A
#
# COMPACT_ATOMS: atom_id res chain seq x y z
N GLU A 1 -6.58 28.91 3.37
CA GLU A 1 -6.15 28.37 4.68
C GLU A 1 -5.68 26.95 4.47
N SER A 2 -4.57 26.52 5.10
CA SER A 2 -4.12 25.13 5.02
C SER A 2 -4.85 24.28 6.07
N ARG A 3 -5.15 23.02 5.73
CA ARG A 3 -5.63 22.01 6.68
C ARG A 3 -4.55 20.91 6.79
N PRO A 4 -3.64 21.00 7.78
CA PRO A 4 -2.57 20.02 7.95
C PRO A 4 -3.11 18.60 8.20
N LEU A 5 -2.27 17.60 7.94
CA LEU A 5 -2.54 16.22 8.37
C LEU A 5 -2.56 16.15 9.90
N ALA A 6 -3.50 15.36 10.43
CA ALA A 6 -3.56 15.04 11.85
C ALA A 6 -2.78 13.75 12.12
N ILE A 7 -2.06 13.73 13.23
CA ILE A 7 -1.45 12.51 13.77
C ILE A 7 -2.47 11.92 14.75
N GLU A 8 -2.98 10.75 14.44
CA GLU A 8 -4.04 10.09 15.19
C GLU A 8 -3.64 8.65 15.50
N GLU A 9 -4.15 8.14 16.63
CA GLU A 9 -4.03 6.73 16.98
C GLU A 9 -5.21 5.97 16.38
N ILE A 10 -4.92 4.85 15.72
CA ILE A 10 -5.93 3.99 15.11
C ILE A 10 -5.69 2.54 15.52
N GLU A 11 -6.79 1.79 15.66
CA GLU A 11 -6.72 0.35 15.85
C GLU A 11 -6.80 -0.35 14.49
N LEU A 12 -5.86 -1.26 14.23
CA LEU A 12 -5.89 -2.13 13.06
C LEU A 12 -6.37 -3.52 13.48
N SER A 13 -7.27 -4.09 12.67
CA SER A 13 -7.62 -5.50 12.77
C SER A 13 -6.41 -6.39 12.49
N GLN A 14 -6.45 -7.62 12.97
CA GLN A 14 -5.50 -8.66 12.55
C GLN A 14 -5.62 -8.92 11.04
N PRO A 15 -4.52 -9.29 10.35
CA PRO A 15 -4.57 -9.52 8.91
C PRO A 15 -5.52 -10.67 8.55
N GLY A 16 -6.41 -10.41 7.60
CA GLY A 16 -7.34 -11.40 7.04
C GLY A 16 -6.70 -12.30 5.98
N LEU A 17 -7.53 -13.09 5.28
CA LEU A 17 -7.06 -14.02 4.25
C LEU A 17 -6.24 -13.28 3.16
N GLY A 18 -4.99 -13.70 2.96
CA GLY A 18 -4.07 -13.14 1.97
C GLY A 18 -3.48 -11.77 2.34
N GLU A 19 -3.76 -11.26 3.53
CA GLU A 19 -3.25 -9.97 4.00
C GLU A 19 -1.95 -10.13 4.81
N VAL A 20 -1.16 -9.04 4.83
CA VAL A 20 0.11 -8.96 5.54
C VAL A 20 0.07 -7.73 6.44
N LEU A 21 0.31 -7.91 7.74
CA LEU A 21 0.52 -6.78 8.66
C LEU A 21 1.99 -6.39 8.63
N VAL A 22 2.28 -5.15 8.28
CA VAL A 22 3.64 -4.63 8.17
C VAL A 22 3.87 -3.52 9.16
N ARG A 23 4.94 -3.64 9.96
CA ARG A 23 5.44 -2.53 10.77
C ARG A 23 6.30 -1.61 9.90
N ILE A 24 5.71 -0.47 9.54
CA ILE A 24 6.38 0.56 8.75
C ILE A 24 7.60 1.10 9.51
N ARG A 25 8.77 1.13 8.85
CA ARG A 25 10.03 1.65 9.40
C ARG A 25 10.37 3.03 8.87
N ALA A 26 10.03 3.29 7.62
CA ALA A 26 10.16 4.59 6.99
C ALA A 26 9.10 4.74 5.89
N ALA A 27 8.62 5.97 5.71
CA ALA A 27 7.76 6.35 4.61
C ALA A 27 8.32 7.62 3.96
N GLY A 28 8.37 7.64 2.63
CA GLY A 28 8.66 8.81 1.82
C GLY A 28 7.46 9.74 1.75
N LEU A 29 7.74 11.02 1.49
CA LEU A 29 6.73 12.02 1.19
C LEU A 29 6.80 12.36 -0.29
N CYS A 30 5.73 12.05 -1.03
CA CYS A 30 5.68 12.28 -2.46
C CYS A 30 4.66 13.37 -2.80
N HIS A 31 4.88 14.06 -3.92
CA HIS A 31 3.97 15.11 -4.36
C HIS A 31 2.57 14.59 -4.67
N SER A 32 2.43 13.30 -5.04
CA SER A 32 1.13 12.66 -5.24
C SER A 32 0.31 12.53 -3.96
N ASP A 33 0.94 12.46 -2.78
CA ASP A 33 0.20 12.50 -1.50
C ASP A 33 -0.43 13.90 -1.32
N LEU A 34 0.32 14.96 -1.65
CA LEU A 34 -0.18 16.34 -1.63
C LEU A 34 -1.31 16.56 -2.66
N SER A 35 -1.24 15.94 -3.83
CA SER A 35 -2.33 16.00 -4.82
C SER A 35 -3.65 15.43 -4.30
N VAL A 36 -3.62 14.46 -3.38
CA VAL A 36 -4.85 13.98 -2.71
C VAL A 36 -5.35 15.02 -1.70
N ILE A 37 -4.45 15.60 -0.90
CA ILE A 37 -4.78 16.64 0.08
C ILE A 37 -5.42 17.86 -0.59
N ASN A 38 -4.90 18.27 -1.74
CA ASN A 38 -5.38 19.42 -2.50
C ASN A 38 -6.66 19.13 -3.31
N GLY A 39 -7.04 17.86 -3.46
CA GLY A 39 -8.20 17.45 -4.26
C GLY A 39 -7.93 17.34 -5.77
N ASP A 40 -6.69 17.53 -6.23
CA ASP A 40 -6.28 17.32 -7.63
C ASP A 40 -6.42 15.85 -8.05
N ARG A 41 -6.27 14.94 -7.08
CA ARG A 41 -6.54 13.50 -7.23
C ARG A 41 -7.60 13.08 -6.22
N PRO A 42 -8.90 13.14 -6.58
CA PRO A 42 -9.97 12.77 -5.68
C PRO A 42 -9.82 11.33 -5.19
N ARG A 43 -9.88 11.14 -3.87
CA ARG A 43 -9.90 9.84 -3.18
C ARG A 43 -10.96 9.85 -2.08
N PRO A 44 -11.50 8.68 -1.68
CA PRO A 44 -12.35 8.58 -0.50
C PRO A 44 -11.61 9.08 0.76
N MET A 45 -12.27 9.89 1.58
CA MET A 45 -11.73 10.47 2.83
C MET A 45 -12.70 10.22 3.99
N PRO A 46 -12.21 10.10 5.26
CA PRO A 46 -10.82 10.22 5.70
C PRO A 46 -9.95 9.03 5.27
N MET A 47 -8.65 9.26 5.10
CA MET A 47 -7.68 8.28 4.59
C MET A 47 -6.31 8.48 5.26
N ALA A 48 -5.65 7.38 5.63
CA ALA A 48 -4.21 7.37 5.86
C ALA A 48 -3.49 7.41 4.50
N LEU A 49 -2.73 8.48 4.26
CA LEU A 49 -1.98 8.68 3.02
C LEU A 49 -0.63 7.94 3.05
N GLY A 50 0.11 8.00 1.94
CA GLY A 50 1.43 7.40 1.78
C GLY A 50 1.39 6.14 0.92
N HIS A 51 2.33 6.05 -0.01
CA HIS A 51 2.46 4.92 -0.95
C HIS A 51 3.91 4.54 -1.23
N GLU A 52 4.86 5.20 -0.57
CA GLU A 52 6.29 4.96 -0.69
C GLU A 52 6.80 4.59 0.71
N ALA A 53 6.84 3.30 1.04
CA ALA A 53 7.24 2.87 2.37
C ALA A 53 8.05 1.58 2.35
N ALA A 54 8.86 1.42 3.39
CA ALA A 54 9.58 0.19 3.69
C ALA A 54 9.32 -0.21 5.15
N GLY A 55 9.23 -1.51 5.39
CA GLY A 55 8.83 -2.04 6.68
C GLY A 55 9.33 -3.46 6.91
N VAL A 56 8.86 -4.03 8.00
CA VAL A 56 9.12 -5.41 8.39
C VAL A 56 7.79 -6.11 8.57
N VAL A 57 7.65 -7.32 8.04
CA VAL A 57 6.46 -8.15 8.25
C VAL A 57 6.32 -8.44 9.74
N GLU A 58 5.18 -8.07 10.31
CA GLU A 58 4.85 -8.26 11.73
C GLU A 58 3.99 -9.51 11.92
N ALA A 59 2.98 -9.69 11.07
CA ALA A 59 2.08 -10.84 11.09
C ALA A 59 1.53 -11.15 9.69
N LEU A 60 1.08 -12.39 9.49
CA LEU A 60 0.49 -12.88 8.25
C LEU A 60 -0.92 -13.36 8.51
N GLY A 61 -1.82 -13.07 7.59
CA GLY A 61 -3.11 -13.73 7.55
C GLY A 61 -3.04 -15.06 6.80
N ASP A 62 -4.10 -15.85 6.89
CA ASP A 62 -4.18 -17.17 6.26
C ASP A 62 -3.93 -17.08 4.75
N GLY A 63 -3.23 -18.07 4.18
CA GLY A 63 -3.03 -18.18 2.73
C GLY A 63 -1.84 -17.42 2.15
N VAL A 64 -1.16 -16.56 2.93
CA VAL A 64 0.17 -16.04 2.56
C VAL A 64 1.19 -17.18 2.71
N ARG A 65 2.03 -17.40 1.68
CA ARG A 65 2.90 -18.60 1.60
C ARG A 65 4.35 -18.30 1.23
N ASP A 66 4.64 -17.06 0.91
CA ASP A 66 5.89 -16.60 0.30
C ASP A 66 6.60 -15.52 1.14
N LEU A 67 6.11 -15.27 2.36
CA LEU A 67 6.67 -14.35 3.34
C LEU A 67 6.66 -14.99 4.72
N GLU A 68 7.48 -14.46 5.62
CA GLU A 68 7.49 -14.79 7.05
C GLU A 68 7.64 -13.53 7.93
N PRO A 69 7.12 -13.54 9.17
CA PRO A 69 7.39 -12.46 10.13
C PRO A 69 8.89 -12.21 10.31
N GLY A 70 9.30 -10.96 10.19
CA GLY A 70 10.71 -10.54 10.16
C GLY A 70 11.24 -10.18 8.77
N ASP A 71 10.55 -10.57 7.69
CA ASP A 71 10.94 -10.19 6.34
C ASP A 71 10.92 -8.68 6.12
N HIS A 72 11.94 -8.18 5.43
CA HIS A 72 12.00 -6.78 5.00
C HIS A 72 11.27 -6.62 3.68
N VAL A 73 10.29 -5.71 3.66
CA VAL A 73 9.41 -5.50 2.51
C VAL A 73 9.33 -4.02 2.12
N VAL A 74 9.13 -3.77 0.84
CA VAL A 74 8.84 -2.45 0.27
C VAL A 74 7.44 -2.44 -0.31
N MET A 75 6.71 -1.34 -0.12
CA MET A 75 5.34 -1.23 -0.62
C MET A 75 5.40 -0.87 -2.10
N VAL A 76 4.65 -1.61 -2.92
CA VAL A 76 4.47 -1.32 -4.34
C VAL A 76 3.10 -0.70 -4.52
N PHE A 77 3.06 0.57 -4.96
CA PHE A 77 1.80 1.30 -5.14
C PHE A 77 0.82 0.61 -6.11
N MET A 78 1.34 -0.02 -7.17
CA MET A 78 0.52 -0.73 -8.16
C MET A 78 0.62 -2.25 -7.96
N PRO A 79 -0.45 -2.93 -7.49
CA PRO A 79 -0.45 -4.38 -7.36
C PRO A 79 -0.14 -5.06 -8.69
N SER A 80 0.64 -6.13 -8.62
CA SER A 80 1.10 -6.88 -9.79
C SER A 80 0.61 -8.32 -9.70
N CYS A 81 -0.45 -8.67 -10.42
CA CYS A 81 -1.06 -10.00 -10.33
C CYS A 81 -0.17 -11.14 -10.87
N GLY A 82 0.85 -10.80 -11.68
CA GLY A 82 1.77 -11.78 -12.26
C GLY A 82 1.21 -12.58 -13.43
N HIS A 83 -0.09 -12.51 -13.74
CA HIS A 83 -0.72 -13.39 -14.72
C HIS A 83 -1.54 -12.70 -15.84
N CYS A 84 -1.89 -11.40 -15.73
CA CYS A 84 -2.53 -10.67 -16.83
C CYS A 84 -1.53 -10.43 -17.98
N LEU A 85 -2.02 -10.09 -19.18
CA LEU A 85 -1.16 -9.93 -20.36
C LEU A 85 -0.02 -8.92 -20.13
N PRO A 86 -0.24 -7.71 -19.58
CA PRO A 86 0.86 -6.81 -19.24
C PRO A 86 1.85 -7.38 -18.23
N CYS A 87 1.40 -8.07 -17.18
CA CYS A 87 2.30 -8.70 -16.21
C CYS A 87 3.16 -9.79 -16.85
N ALA A 88 2.56 -10.66 -17.67
CA ALA A 88 3.25 -11.75 -18.35
C ALA A 88 4.31 -11.25 -19.34
N GLU A 89 4.11 -10.06 -19.92
CA GLU A 89 5.09 -9.37 -20.78
C GLU A 89 6.12 -8.52 -20.01
N GLY A 90 6.17 -8.62 -18.67
CA GLY A 90 7.13 -7.88 -17.85
C GLY A 90 6.80 -6.40 -17.69
N ARG A 91 5.53 -6.01 -17.86
CA ARG A 91 5.02 -4.64 -17.65
C ARG A 91 4.04 -4.56 -16.47
N PRO A 92 4.46 -4.90 -15.24
CA PRO A 92 3.58 -4.96 -14.07
C PRO A 92 2.94 -3.62 -13.68
N ALA A 93 3.55 -2.49 -14.06
CA ALA A 93 2.96 -1.16 -13.85
C ALA A 93 1.64 -0.93 -14.62
N LEU A 94 1.33 -1.79 -15.59
CA LEU A 94 0.10 -1.77 -16.39
C LEU A 94 -0.84 -2.94 -16.02
N CYS A 95 -0.70 -3.49 -14.81
CA CYS A 95 -1.49 -4.61 -14.33
C CYS A 95 -3.00 -4.31 -14.40
N GLU A 96 -3.75 -5.11 -15.17
CA GLU A 96 -5.19 -4.89 -15.36
C GLU A 96 -5.99 -5.16 -14.07
N PRO A 97 -5.79 -6.29 -13.34
CA PRO A 97 -6.46 -6.47 -12.06
C PRO A 97 -6.05 -5.43 -11.02
N GLY A 98 -4.78 -5.03 -11.01
CA GLY A 98 -4.28 -4.01 -10.10
C GLY A 98 -4.96 -2.66 -10.32
N ALA A 99 -5.19 -2.26 -11.58
CA ALA A 99 -5.85 -1.01 -11.92
C ALA A 99 -7.35 -0.98 -11.60
N ALA A 100 -7.99 -2.15 -11.49
CA ALA A 100 -9.41 -2.28 -11.18
C ALA A 100 -9.70 -2.35 -9.67
N ALA A 101 -8.69 -2.61 -8.85
CA ALA A 101 -8.78 -2.66 -7.39
C ALA A 101 -8.84 -1.24 -6.78
#